data_AF-A0A7K7YJR4-F1
#
_entry.id   AF-A0A7K7YJR4-F1
#
_cell.length_a   1.000
_cell.length_b   1.000
_cell.length_c   1.000
_cell.angle_alpha   90.00
_cell.angle_beta   90.00
_cell.angle_gamma   90.00
#
_symmetry.space_group_name_H-M   'P 1'
#
loop_
_entity.id
_entity.type
_entity.pdbx_description
1 polymer ?
#
loop_
_entity_poly.entity_id
_entity_poly.type
_entity_poly.pdbx_seq_one_letter_code
_entity_poly.pdbx_strand_id
1 'polypeptide(L)'
;SPQVSFTLELEFSCSVLLDHVEVTLQATSDSTEATPQDNVVKLSVPIRYEPNLFLSSNTNLHHYEVHPLGTFSHSSGPEFTTTVKVQNLGCYPIQNITLHMALPALGHHQATILSVTHVLAENATCVLQPPDEGTQVVPVLPEDLLHLDR
;
A
#
# COMPACT_ATOMS: atom_id res chain seq x y z
N SER A 1 -16.51 -41.50 -29.52
CA SER A 1 -17.00 -40.24 -30.13
C SER A 1 -15.84 -39.27 -30.27
N PRO A 2 -15.82 -38.43 -31.30
CA PRO A 2 -14.89 -37.29 -31.36
C PRO A 2 -15.21 -36.32 -30.21
N GLN A 3 -14.16 -35.80 -29.59
CA GLN A 3 -14.24 -34.79 -28.54
C GLN A 3 -13.38 -33.61 -28.98
N VAL A 4 -13.88 -32.39 -28.76
CA VAL A 4 -13.15 -31.15 -29.05
C VAL A 4 -13.02 -30.38 -27.74
N SER A 5 -11.85 -29.80 -27.53
CA SER A 5 -11.55 -28.95 -26.37
C SER A 5 -11.16 -27.56 -26.86
N PHE A 6 -11.61 -26.53 -26.16
CA PHE A 6 -11.30 -25.14 -26.45
C PHE A 6 -10.70 -24.48 -25.21
N THR A 7 -9.75 -23.57 -25.42
CA THR A 7 -9.22 -22.67 -24.40
C THR A 7 -9.68 -21.26 -24.74
N LEU A 8 -10.20 -20.55 -23.74
CA LEU A 8 -10.58 -19.16 -23.85
C LEU A 8 -9.63 -18.31 -23.02
N GLU A 9 -8.95 -17.38 -23.66
CA GLU A 9 -8.13 -16.36 -23.00
C GLU A 9 -8.89 -15.04 -23.03
N LEU A 10 -8.96 -14.38 -21.87
CA LEU A 10 -9.69 -13.13 -21.68
C LEU A 10 -8.72 -12.09 -21.16
N GLU A 11 -8.73 -10.91 -21.78
CA GLU A 11 -7.97 -9.75 -21.33
C GLU A 11 -8.96 -8.70 -20.78
N PHE A 12 -8.64 -8.13 -19.63
CA PHE A 12 -9.50 -7.16 -18.96
C PHE A 12 -9.00 -5.74 -19.17
N SER A 13 -9.94 -4.81 -19.29
CA SER A 13 -9.63 -3.39 -19.46
C SER A 13 -9.01 -2.80 -18.20
N CYS A 14 -8.00 -1.94 -18.38
CA CYS A 14 -7.46 -1.12 -17.31
C CYS A 14 -8.39 0.06 -16.91
N SER A 15 -9.39 0.39 -17.74
CA SER A 15 -10.30 1.51 -17.48
C SER A 15 -11.60 1.08 -16.79
N VAL A 16 -11.96 -0.20 -16.88
CA VAL A 16 -13.20 -0.77 -16.32
C VAL A 16 -12.86 -2.06 -15.60
N LEU A 17 -12.94 -2.03 -14.26
CA LEU A 17 -12.72 -3.20 -13.42
C LEU A 17 -14.03 -3.96 -13.28
N LEU A 18 -13.99 -5.26 -13.59
CA LEU A 18 -15.11 -6.18 -13.45
C LEU A 18 -14.89 -7.01 -12.20
N ASP A 19 -15.94 -7.27 -11.42
CA ASP A 19 -15.86 -8.15 -10.25
C ASP A 19 -16.02 -9.63 -10.64
N HIS A 20 -16.73 -9.91 -11.74
CA HIS A 20 -16.94 -11.25 -12.27
C HIS A 20 -16.88 -11.27 -13.81
N VAL A 21 -16.57 -12.45 -14.35
CA VAL A 21 -16.81 -12.80 -15.75
C VAL A 21 -17.95 -13.80 -15.82
N GLU A 22 -18.93 -13.52 -16.67
CA GLU A 22 -19.94 -14.49 -17.09
C GLU A 22 -19.68 -14.95 -18.53
N VAL A 23 -19.50 -16.27 -18.72
CA VAL A 23 -19.36 -16.89 -20.04
C VAL A 23 -20.51 -17.87 -20.25
N THR A 24 -21.27 -17.67 -21.33
CA THR A 24 -22.28 -18.63 -21.78
C THR A 24 -21.78 -19.30 -23.05
N LEU A 25 -21.67 -20.63 -23.00
CA LEU A 25 -21.30 -21.46 -24.15
C LEU A 25 -22.53 -22.27 -24.55
N GLN A 26 -22.86 -22.26 -25.83
CA GLN A 26 -23.96 -23.03 -26.39
C GLN A 26 -23.47 -23.85 -27.57
N ALA A 27 -23.70 -25.16 -27.54
CA ALA A 27 -23.53 -26.02 -28.71
C ALA A 27 -24.81 -26.02 -29.55
N THR A 28 -24.69 -25.95 -30.87
CA THR A 28 -25.83 -26.01 -31.81
C THR A 28 -25.50 -26.93 -32.98
N SER A 29 -26.51 -27.62 -33.50
CA SER A 29 -26.42 -28.43 -34.73
C SER A 29 -27.65 -28.20 -35.61
N ASP A 30 -27.57 -28.58 -36.89
CA ASP A 30 -28.70 -28.49 -37.82
C ASP A 30 -29.74 -29.61 -37.62
N SER A 31 -29.53 -30.51 -36.65
CA SER A 31 -30.45 -31.60 -36.35
C SER A 31 -31.57 -31.15 -35.41
N THR A 32 -32.71 -31.86 -35.46
CA THR A 32 -33.77 -31.68 -34.47
C THR A 32 -33.43 -32.44 -33.19
N GLU A 33 -33.25 -31.73 -32.09
CA GLU A 33 -32.93 -32.31 -30.78
C GLU A 33 -34.11 -32.27 -29.81
N ALA A 34 -34.21 -33.29 -28.96
CA ALA A 34 -35.27 -33.40 -27.95
C ALA A 34 -34.97 -32.58 -26.68
N THR A 35 -33.70 -32.33 -26.34
CA THR A 35 -33.27 -31.70 -25.08
C THR A 35 -32.35 -30.50 -25.25
N PRO A 36 -32.65 -29.52 -26.11
CA PRO A 36 -31.71 -28.44 -26.49
C PRO A 36 -31.18 -27.57 -25.35
N GLN A 37 -31.75 -27.68 -24.14
CA GLN A 37 -31.32 -26.95 -22.95
C GLN A 37 -30.03 -27.52 -22.32
N ASP A 38 -29.68 -28.77 -22.59
CA ASP A 38 -28.45 -29.40 -22.07
C ASP A 38 -27.19 -28.96 -22.83
N ASN A 39 -27.36 -28.32 -23.99
CA ASN A 39 -26.28 -27.78 -24.81
C ASN A 39 -25.70 -26.46 -24.29
N VAL A 40 -26.24 -25.90 -23.20
CA VAL A 40 -25.83 -24.61 -22.65
C VAL A 40 -25.10 -24.80 -21.33
N VAL A 41 -23.91 -24.24 -21.22
CA VAL A 41 -23.20 -24.08 -19.94
C VAL A 41 -22.95 -22.60 -19.66
N LYS A 42 -23.17 -22.22 -18.39
CA LYS A 42 -22.87 -20.88 -17.88
C LYS A 42 -21.76 -20.99 -16.84
N LEU A 43 -20.73 -20.17 -16.99
CA LEU A 43 -19.59 -20.07 -16.09
C LEU A 43 -19.58 -18.67 -15.50
N SER A 44 -19.45 -18.56 -14.18
CA SER A 44 -19.25 -17.29 -13.48
C SER A 44 -17.96 -17.38 -12.68
N VAL A 45 -16.99 -16.50 -12.95
CA VAL A 45 -15.66 -16.53 -12.33
C VAL A 45 -15.37 -15.18 -11.70
N PRO A 46 -15.05 -15.11 -10.39
CA PRO A 46 -14.67 -13.84 -9.76
C PRO A 46 -13.29 -13.38 -10.25
N ILE A 47 -13.15 -12.08 -10.48
CA ILE A 47 -11.88 -11.44 -10.83
C ILE A 47 -11.31 -10.79 -9.58
N ARG A 48 -10.00 -10.99 -9.36
CA ARG A 48 -9.25 -10.33 -8.29
C ARG A 48 -8.16 -9.49 -8.91
N TYR A 49 -8.05 -8.25 -8.45
CA TYR A 49 -7.03 -7.30 -8.88
C TYR A 49 -6.01 -7.12 -7.76
N GLU A 50 -4.73 -7.18 -8.11
CA GLU A 50 -3.63 -6.88 -7.20
C GLU A 50 -3.03 -5.51 -7.54
N PRO A 51 -3.22 -4.49 -6.69
CA PRO A 51 -2.74 -3.15 -6.98
C PRO A 51 -1.21 -3.12 -6.97
N ASN A 52 -0.62 -2.46 -7.96
CA ASN A 52 0.82 -2.25 -8.01
C ASN A 52 1.14 -0.84 -7.49
N LEU A 53 1.37 -0.73 -6.18
CA LEU A 53 1.74 0.51 -5.52
C LEU A 53 3.22 0.52 -5.15
N PHE A 54 3.87 1.66 -5.40
CA PHE A 54 5.26 1.90 -5.00
C PHE A 54 5.33 3.03 -3.97
N LEU A 55 5.96 2.73 -2.84
CA LEU A 55 6.18 3.68 -1.75
C LEU A 55 7.65 4.08 -1.73
N SER A 56 7.92 5.39 -1.69
CA SER A 56 9.27 5.92 -1.54
C SER A 56 9.30 7.09 -0.57
N SER A 57 10.44 7.30 0.08
CA SER A 57 10.67 8.42 0.98
C SER A 57 12.00 9.09 0.69
N ASN A 58 12.07 10.41 0.86
CA ASN A 58 13.30 11.18 0.76
C ASN A 58 13.34 12.23 1.89
N THR A 59 14.48 12.35 2.56
CA THR A 59 14.71 13.37 3.61
C THR A 59 15.83 14.30 3.18
N ASN A 60 15.79 15.57 3.60
CA ASN A 60 16.90 16.50 3.41
C ASN A 60 18.00 16.36 4.49
N LEU A 61 17.75 15.57 5.54
CA LEU A 61 18.70 15.29 6.61
C LEU A 61 18.63 13.81 6.97
N HIS A 62 19.73 13.09 6.70
CA HIS A 62 19.86 11.66 7.00
C HIS A 62 20.60 11.38 8.30
N HIS A 63 21.40 12.34 8.77
CA HIS A 63 22.23 12.21 9.96
C HIS A 63 22.35 13.57 10.65
N TYR A 64 22.27 13.56 11.98
CA TYR A 64 22.52 14.73 12.81
C TYR A 64 23.45 14.37 13.97
N GLU A 65 24.61 15.01 14.01
CA GLU A 65 25.59 14.83 15.08
C GLU A 65 25.23 15.70 16.29
N VAL A 66 24.88 15.03 17.39
CA VAL A 66 24.59 15.70 18.66
C VAL A 66 25.91 16.03 19.35
N HIS A 67 26.14 17.32 19.56
CA HIS A 67 27.30 17.80 20.31
C HIS A 67 26.99 17.86 21.82
N PRO A 68 27.99 17.72 22.71
CA PRO A 68 27.78 17.80 24.16
C PRO A 68 27.11 19.11 24.59
N LEU A 69 26.34 19.06 25.69
CA LEU A 69 25.62 20.20 26.26
C LEU A 69 26.51 21.45 26.39
N GLY A 70 26.04 22.57 25.84
CA GLY A 70 26.64 23.90 26.00
C GLY A 70 27.14 24.59 24.74
N THR A 71 27.11 23.92 23.57
CA THR A 71 27.60 24.49 22.30
C THR A 71 26.51 24.78 21.25
N PHE A 72 25.23 24.55 21.57
CA PHE A 72 24.14 24.81 20.62
C PHE A 72 23.78 26.31 20.57
N SER A 73 23.85 26.91 19.39
CA SER A 73 23.39 28.29 19.15
C SER A 73 21.86 28.42 19.06
N HIS A 74 21.14 27.29 18.93
CA HIS A 74 19.69 27.22 18.81
C HIS A 74 19.11 26.30 19.88
N SER A 75 17.94 26.68 20.44
CA SER A 75 17.25 25.96 21.52
C SER A 75 16.54 24.68 21.06
N SER A 76 16.42 24.46 19.76
CA SER A 76 15.80 23.28 19.14
C SER A 76 16.78 22.73 18.09
N GLY A 77 16.80 21.41 17.93
CA GLY A 77 17.62 20.73 16.92
C GLY A 77 17.31 21.19 15.49
N PRO A 78 18.01 20.67 14.47
CA PRO A 78 17.80 21.09 13.08
C PRO A 78 16.39 20.72 12.62
N GLU A 79 15.79 21.61 11.83
CA GLU A 79 14.60 21.24 11.07
C GLU A 79 14.99 20.39 9.87
N PHE A 80 14.19 19.37 9.61
CA PHE A 80 14.32 18.54 8.43
C PHE A 80 12.93 18.22 7.86
N THR A 81 12.93 17.82 6.60
CA THR A 81 11.72 17.51 5.85
C THR A 81 11.86 16.12 5.25
N THR A 82 10.92 15.25 5.60
CA THR A 82 10.76 13.94 4.98
C THR A 82 9.56 13.98 4.06
N THR A 83 9.78 13.74 2.77
CA THR A 83 8.74 13.62 1.75
C THR A 83 8.47 12.14 1.51
N VAL A 84 7.21 11.74 1.61
CA VAL A 84 6.75 10.38 1.28
C VAL A 84 5.89 10.44 0.02
N LYS A 85 6.12 9.52 -0.91
CA LYS A 85 5.41 9.42 -2.18
C LYS A 85 4.80 8.04 -2.36
N VAL A 86 3.51 8.02 -2.66
CA VAL A 86 2.78 6.82 -3.09
C VAL A 86 2.55 6.94 -4.59
N GLN A 87 2.99 5.95 -5.35
CA GLN A 87 2.85 5.90 -6.81
C GLN A 87 2.05 4.67 -7.22
N ASN A 88 1.07 4.85 -8.09
CA ASN A 88 0.41 3.74 -8.76
C ASN A 88 1.22 3.36 -10.01
N LEU A 89 1.87 2.20 -9.98
CA LEU A 89 2.58 1.60 -11.11
C LEU A 89 1.67 0.66 -11.91
N GLY A 90 0.45 0.40 -11.43
CA GLY A 90 -0.57 -0.37 -12.14
C GLY A 90 -1.24 0.42 -13.24
N CYS A 91 -1.99 -0.27 -14.09
CA CYS A 91 -2.66 0.35 -15.24
C CYS A 91 -4.06 0.89 -14.92
N TYR A 92 -4.67 0.45 -13.81
CA TYR A 92 -6.02 0.86 -13.40
C TYR A 92 -5.98 1.82 -12.21
N PRO A 93 -6.94 2.76 -12.11
CA PRO A 93 -7.00 3.71 -11.01
C PRO A 93 -7.36 3.00 -9.70
N ILE A 94 -6.71 3.43 -8.61
CA ILE A 94 -6.97 2.95 -7.26
C ILE A 94 -7.53 4.11 -6.45
N GLN A 95 -8.59 3.86 -5.69
CA GLN A 95 -9.27 4.85 -4.85
C GLN A 95 -9.17 4.46 -3.38
N ASN A 96 -9.43 5.41 -2.48
CA ASN A 96 -9.51 5.19 -1.04
C ASN A 96 -8.22 4.61 -0.41
N ILE A 97 -7.06 4.98 -0.96
CA ILE A 97 -5.77 4.61 -0.40
C ILE A 97 -5.59 5.33 0.94
N THR A 98 -5.30 4.57 1.99
CA THR A 98 -4.93 5.10 3.30
C THR A 98 -3.51 4.67 3.63
N LEU A 99 -2.64 5.63 3.95
CA LEU A 99 -1.28 5.37 4.38
C LEU A 99 -1.16 5.66 5.89
N HIS A 100 -0.80 4.65 6.67
CA HIS A 100 -0.46 4.81 8.07
C HIS A 100 1.06 4.90 8.22
N MET A 101 1.54 5.95 8.88
CA MET A 101 2.97 6.16 9.13
C MET A 101 3.18 6.36 10.62
N ALA A 102 4.09 5.58 11.21
CA ALA A 102 4.56 5.81 12.56
C ALA A 102 5.76 6.76 12.52
N LEU A 103 5.70 7.84 13.28
CA LEU A 103 6.81 8.77 13.46
C LEU A 103 7.31 8.66 14.90
N PRO A 104 8.62 8.50 15.14
CA PRO A 104 9.16 8.53 16.48
C PRO A 104 8.92 9.92 17.06
N ALA A 105 8.29 10.03 18.23
CA ALA A 105 8.03 11.32 18.88
C ALA A 105 8.70 11.39 20.26
N LEU A 106 8.71 10.27 20.99
CA LEU A 106 9.19 10.17 22.36
C LEU A 106 10.37 9.19 22.45
N GLY A 107 11.37 9.56 23.23
CA GLY A 107 12.47 8.73 23.68
C GLY A 107 12.30 8.26 25.12
N HIS A 108 13.39 7.77 25.71
CA HIS A 108 13.41 7.32 27.10
C HIS A 108 12.93 8.42 28.07
N HIS A 109 12.23 8.02 29.14
CA HIS A 109 11.59 8.93 30.09
C HIS A 109 10.63 9.96 29.45
N GLN A 110 10.00 9.61 28.32
CA GLN A 110 9.06 10.50 27.61
C GLN A 110 9.70 11.81 27.12
N ALA A 111 11.03 11.82 26.92
CA ALA A 111 11.71 12.96 26.34
C ALA A 111 11.28 13.12 24.87
N THR A 112 10.80 14.31 24.48
CA THR A 112 10.48 14.59 23.07
C THR A 112 11.76 14.57 22.24
N ILE A 113 11.83 13.68 21.26
CA ILE A 113 12.99 13.54 20.35
C ILE A 113 12.71 14.10 18.95
N LEU A 114 11.43 14.24 18.60
CA LEU A 114 11.00 14.80 17.33
C LEU A 114 9.61 15.42 17.47
N SER A 115 9.46 16.60 16.90
CA SER A 115 8.21 17.34 16.85
C SER A 115 7.88 17.64 15.39
N VAL A 116 6.67 17.27 14.97
CA VAL A 116 6.18 17.63 13.64
C VAL A 116 5.69 19.07 13.67
N THR A 117 6.35 19.95 12.92
CA THR A 117 5.98 21.38 12.86
C THR A 117 4.90 21.64 11.81
N HIS A 118 5.02 21.00 10.65
CA HIS A 118 4.10 21.15 9.53
C HIS A 118 3.89 19.83 8.78
N VAL A 119 2.69 19.67 8.23
CA VAL A 119 2.36 18.59 7.30
C VAL A 119 1.84 19.22 6.01
N LEU A 120 2.50 18.92 4.90
CA LEU A 120 2.13 19.40 3.58
C LEU A 120 1.66 18.20 2.74
N ALA A 121 0.54 18.36 2.04
CA ALA A 121 -0.02 17.34 1.17
C ALA A 121 -0.52 17.98 -0.13
N GLU A 122 -0.23 17.34 -1.27
CA GLU A 122 -0.66 17.83 -2.58
C GLU A 122 -2.03 17.26 -2.99
N ASN A 123 -2.14 15.93 -3.01
CA ASN A 123 -3.35 15.20 -3.45
C ASN A 123 -3.86 14.23 -2.39
N ALA A 124 -3.73 14.60 -1.11
CA ALA A 124 -4.12 13.78 0.02
C ALA A 124 -4.57 14.64 1.20
N THR A 125 -5.38 14.07 2.07
CA THR A 125 -5.69 14.64 3.39
C THR A 125 -4.87 13.90 4.45
N CYS A 126 -4.21 14.64 5.34
CA CYS A 126 -3.40 14.08 6.40
C CYS A 126 -3.96 14.45 7.78
N VAL A 127 -3.89 13.50 8.71
CA VAL A 127 -4.22 13.72 10.12
C VAL A 127 -3.02 13.28 10.94
N LEU A 128 -2.44 14.21 11.69
CA LEU A 128 -1.41 13.89 12.67
C LEU A 128 -2.10 13.47 13.97
N GLN A 129 -1.74 12.30 14.47
CA GLN A 129 -2.21 11.80 15.75
C GLN A 129 -1.10 11.97 16.79
N PRO A 130 -1.42 12.43 18.01
CA PRO A 130 -0.45 12.45 19.09
C PRO A 130 -0.07 11.01 19.49
N PRO A 131 1.06 10.81 20.19
CA PRO A 131 1.39 9.51 20.76
C PRO A 131 0.27 9.01 21.67
N ASP A 132 -0.02 7.70 21.63
CA ASP A 132 -1.07 7.11 22.48
C ASP A 132 -0.73 7.30 23.97
N GLU A 133 -1.74 7.71 24.74
CA GLU A 133 -1.64 7.81 26.21
C GLU A 133 -1.25 6.44 26.79
N GLY A 134 -0.06 6.39 27.41
CA GLY A 134 0.49 5.15 28.01
C GLY A 134 1.56 4.45 27.19
N THR A 135 2.00 5.02 26.05
CA THR A 135 3.15 4.52 25.29
C THR A 135 4.41 4.49 26.17
N GLN A 136 4.85 3.30 26.58
CA GLN A 136 6.13 3.13 27.28
C GLN A 136 7.25 2.95 26.25
N VAL A 137 8.20 3.88 26.24
CA VAL A 137 9.42 3.75 25.43
C VAL A 137 10.40 2.87 26.18
N VAL A 138 10.57 1.63 25.71
CA VAL A 138 11.58 0.71 26.22
C VAL A 138 12.95 1.14 25.68
N PRO A 139 13.95 1.39 26.54
CA PRO A 139 15.31 1.62 26.08
C PRO A 139 15.80 0.44 25.25
N VAL A 140 16.26 0.71 24.03
CA VAL A 140 16.99 -0.27 23.24
C VAL A 140 18.46 -0.13 23.61
N LEU A 141 19.08 -1.22 24.05
CA LEU A 141 20.51 -1.20 24.36
C LEU A 141 21.32 -1.09 23.05
N PRO A 142 22.46 -0.37 23.05
CA PRO A 142 23.28 -0.20 21.84
C PRO A 142 23.67 -1.52 21.16
N GLU A 143 23.92 -2.58 21.95
CA GLU A 143 24.21 -3.93 21.44
C GLU A 143 23.07 -4.54 20.61
N ASP A 144 21.82 -4.21 20.92
CA ASP A 144 20.65 -4.72 20.19
C ASP A 144 20.46 -4.05 18.82
N LEU A 145 21.04 -2.85 18.63
CA LEU A 145 20.99 -2.11 17.37
C LEU A 145 21.99 -2.64 16.32
N LEU A 146 23.03 -3.36 16.76
CA LEU A 146 24.06 -3.93 15.87
C LEU A 146 23.58 -5.14 15.06
N HIS A 147 22.38 -5.65 15.36
CA HIS A 147 21.80 -6.84 14.71
C HIS A 147 20.74 -6.52 13.65
N LEU A 148 20.42 -5.24 13.42
CA LEU A 148 19.38 -4.80 12.48
C LEU A 148 19.86 -4.59 11.03
N ASP A 149 21.17 -4.74 10.77
CA ASP A 149 21.79 -4.60 9.43
C ASP A 149 21.87 -5.91 8.61
N ARG A 150 20.96 -6.87 8.80
CA ARG A 150 20.91 -8.11 7.99
C ARG A 150 19.65 -8.25 7.16
#